data_AF-A0A937H8K7-F1
#
_entry.id   AF-A0A937H8K7-F1
#
_cell.length_a   1.000
_cell.length_b   1.000
_cell.length_c   1.000
_cell.angle_alpha   90.00
_cell.angle_beta   90.00
_cell.angle_gamma   90.00
#
_symmetry.space_group_name_H-M   'P 1'
#
loop_
_entity.id
_entity.type
_entity.pdbx_description
1 polymer ?
#
loop_
_entity_poly.entity_id
_entity_poly.type
_entity_poly.pdbx_seq_one_letter_code
_entity_poly.pdbx_strand_id
1 'polypeptide(L)'
;MTVFADTKKALAVRSWWANALLAFCLYMTIIYLPFDLFYKPLEADQEVWFGMMFTGWAAKLGGLLHWFVYGWGAYGLMHGKSWLWPWMGLYVAQVALSMLLWSLLADRGPGLVAGMIAAAPFIGLAILIHIRPSGYIRVDVDKD
;
A
#
# COMPACT_ATOMS: atom_id res chain seq x y z
N MET A 1 -30.69 3.65 13.63
CA MET A 1 -29.68 4.06 12.63
C MET A 1 -29.37 2.86 11.76
N THR A 2 -29.47 2.98 10.44
CA THR A 2 -29.19 1.89 9.51
C THR A 2 -27.68 1.81 9.27
N VAL A 3 -27.10 0.60 9.30
CA VAL A 3 -25.66 0.32 9.06
C VAL A 3 -25.09 1.07 7.85
N PHE A 4 -25.89 1.28 6.80
CA PHE A 4 -25.51 2.03 5.59
C PHE A 4 -25.26 3.54 5.84
N ALA A 5 -26.01 4.16 6.75
CA ALA A 5 -25.85 5.57 7.11
C ALA A 5 -24.56 5.79 7.91
N ASP A 6 -24.26 4.86 8.83
CA ASP A 6 -23.04 4.89 9.64
C ASP A 6 -21.79 4.66 8.79
N THR A 7 -21.88 3.75 7.81
CA THR A 7 -20.80 3.49 6.85
C THR A 7 -20.51 4.71 5.97
N LYS A 8 -21.56 5.39 5.46
CA LYS A 8 -21.41 6.63 4.68
C LYS A 8 -20.74 7.74 5.49
N LYS A 9 -21.16 7.96 6.74
CA LYS A 9 -20.50 8.91 7.65
C LYS A 9 -19.02 8.57 7.84
N ALA A 10 -18.70 7.31 8.17
CA ALA A 10 -17.33 6.86 8.38
C ALA A 10 -16.41 6.98 7.14
N LEU A 11 -16.98 6.86 5.93
CA LEU A 11 -16.25 7.10 4.67
C LEU A 11 -16.07 8.59 4.37
N ALA A 12 -17.06 9.42 4.70
CA ALA A 12 -17.05 10.86 4.43
C ALA A 12 -16.10 11.64 5.36
N VAL A 13 -15.84 11.14 6.56
CA VAL A 13 -14.95 11.75 7.57
C VAL A 13 -13.47 11.79 7.12
N ARG A 14 -13.09 10.99 6.12
CA ARG A 14 -11.72 10.86 5.62
C ARG A 14 -11.65 11.13 4.13
N SER A 15 -10.48 11.56 3.67
CA SER A 15 -10.26 11.79 2.24
C SER A 15 -10.48 10.53 1.40
N TRP A 16 -10.93 10.71 0.16
CA TRP A 16 -11.22 9.60 -0.75
C TRP A 16 -9.98 8.72 -1.03
N TRP A 17 -8.79 9.32 -1.10
CA TRP A 17 -7.55 8.58 -1.33
C TRP A 17 -7.18 7.70 -0.13
N ALA A 18 -7.49 8.15 1.10
CA ALA A 18 -7.28 7.36 2.31
C ALA A 18 -8.26 6.18 2.39
N ASN A 19 -9.49 6.35 1.89
CA ASN A 19 -10.45 5.25 1.72
C ASN A 19 -9.91 4.20 0.74
N ALA A 20 -9.42 4.64 -0.43
CA ALA A 20 -8.85 3.75 -1.44
C ALA A 20 -7.63 2.98 -0.90
N LEU A 21 -6.73 3.66 -0.20
CA LEU A 21 -5.59 3.03 0.46
C LEU A 21 -6.03 2.03 1.53
N LEU A 22 -7.04 2.34 2.35
CA LEU A 22 -7.52 1.39 3.34
C LEU A 22 -8.08 0.13 2.64
N ALA A 23 -8.91 0.30 1.62
CA ALA A 23 -9.48 -0.82 0.88
C ALA A 23 -8.38 -1.71 0.27
N PHE A 24 -7.36 -1.08 -0.32
CA PHE A 24 -6.19 -1.78 -0.84
C PHE A 24 -5.44 -2.55 0.27
N CYS A 25 -5.11 -1.90 1.39
CA CYS A 25 -4.42 -2.56 2.50
C CYS A 25 -5.24 -3.73 3.07
N LEU A 26 -6.56 -3.58 3.22
CA LEU A 26 -7.44 -4.66 3.71
C LEU A 26 -7.48 -5.84 2.72
N TYR A 27 -7.61 -5.57 1.42
CA TYR A 27 -7.57 -6.60 0.38
C TYR A 27 -6.25 -7.37 0.42
N MET A 28 -5.12 -6.67 0.47
CA MET A 28 -3.79 -7.29 0.53
C MET A 28 -3.62 -8.13 1.79
N THR A 29 -4.09 -7.63 2.93
CA THR A 29 -3.91 -8.27 4.24
C THR A 29 -4.81 -9.49 4.42
N ILE A 30 -6.07 -9.44 3.97
CA ILE A 30 -7.06 -10.47 4.30
C ILE A 30 -7.20 -11.50 3.19
N ILE A 31 -6.98 -11.09 1.94
CA ILE A 31 -7.29 -11.94 0.77
C ILE A 31 -6.00 -12.34 0.05
N TYR A 32 -5.28 -11.36 -0.49
CA TYR A 32 -4.18 -11.65 -1.42
C TYR A 32 -2.98 -12.33 -0.75
N LEU A 33 -2.42 -11.75 0.31
CA LEU A 33 -1.22 -12.31 0.93
C LEU A 33 -1.46 -13.58 1.74
N PRO A 34 -2.59 -13.79 2.42
CA PRO A 34 -2.90 -15.10 2.97
C PRO A 34 -2.94 -16.19 1.88
N PHE A 35 -3.52 -15.90 0.72
CA PHE A 35 -3.45 -16.82 -0.42
C PHE A 35 -1.99 -17.05 -0.87
N ASP A 36 -1.23 -15.99 -1.10
CA ASP A 36 0.16 -16.06 -1.56
C ASP A 36 1.10 -16.77 -0.56
N LEU A 37 0.90 -16.57 0.74
CA LEU A 37 1.72 -17.14 1.79
C LEU A 37 1.37 -18.60 2.10
N PHE A 38 0.09 -18.96 2.11
CA PHE A 38 -0.33 -20.28 2.60
C PHE A 38 -0.68 -21.27 1.50
N TYR A 39 -1.06 -20.81 0.30
CA TYR A 39 -1.56 -21.68 -0.76
C TYR A 39 -0.67 -21.74 -2.00
N LYS A 40 0.06 -20.66 -2.31
CA LYS A 40 0.97 -20.64 -3.46
C LYS A 40 2.19 -21.53 -3.19
N PRO A 41 2.57 -22.39 -4.15
CA PRO A 41 3.73 -23.27 -4.00
C PRO A 41 5.03 -22.47 -4.05
N LEU A 42 6.02 -22.92 -3.27
CA LEU A 42 7.32 -22.25 -3.10
C LEU A 42 8.06 -22.00 -4.43
N GLU A 43 7.93 -22.91 -5.37
CA GLU A 43 8.57 -22.86 -6.70
C GLU A 43 8.03 -21.73 -7.57
N ALA A 44 6.78 -21.31 -7.33
CA ALA A 44 6.13 -20.21 -8.03
C ALA A 44 6.28 -18.87 -7.30
N ASP A 45 6.92 -18.85 -6.13
CA ASP A 45 7.05 -17.63 -5.33
C ASP A 45 8.08 -16.68 -5.95
N GLN A 46 7.58 -15.50 -6.29
CA GLN A 46 8.33 -14.37 -6.79
C GLN A 46 7.86 -13.16 -6.01
N GLU A 47 8.81 -12.44 -5.41
CA GLU A 47 8.51 -11.23 -4.65
C GLU A 47 9.51 -10.15 -5.01
N VAL A 48 9.03 -8.94 -5.25
CA VAL A 48 9.89 -7.81 -5.62
C VAL A 48 10.07 -6.88 -4.43
N TRP A 49 11.33 -6.65 -4.08
CA TRP A 49 11.73 -5.65 -3.09
C TRP A 49 12.79 -4.74 -3.69
N PHE A 50 12.58 -3.42 -3.63
CA PHE A 50 13.52 -2.42 -4.17
C PHE A 50 13.87 -2.64 -5.65
N GLY A 51 12.91 -3.17 -6.43
CA GLY A 51 13.08 -3.48 -7.85
C GLY A 51 13.86 -4.78 -8.14
N MET A 52 14.30 -5.51 -7.11
CA MET A 52 14.96 -6.81 -7.24
C MET A 52 13.95 -7.93 -7.03
N MET A 53 13.95 -8.92 -7.92
CA MET A 53 13.09 -10.09 -7.83
C MET A 53 13.77 -11.18 -6.99
N PHE A 54 13.12 -11.57 -5.91
CA PHE A 54 13.48 -12.70 -5.07
C PHE A 54 12.63 -13.91 -5.45
N THR A 55 13.14 -15.11 -5.19
CA THR A 55 12.42 -16.37 -5.46
C THR A 55 12.50 -17.32 -4.28
N GLY A 56 11.60 -18.31 -4.23
CA GLY A 56 11.58 -19.35 -3.21
C GLY A 56 11.41 -18.79 -1.79
N TRP A 57 12.21 -19.27 -0.83
CA TRP A 57 12.06 -18.87 0.58
C TRP A 57 12.30 -17.39 0.83
N ALA A 58 13.22 -16.76 0.09
CA ALA A 58 13.45 -15.33 0.19
C ALA A 58 12.21 -14.54 -0.24
N ALA A 59 11.54 -14.99 -1.32
CA ALA A 59 10.26 -14.42 -1.74
C ALA A 59 9.18 -14.63 -0.68
N LYS A 60 9.10 -15.82 -0.07
CA LYS A 60 8.12 -16.13 0.99
C LYS A 60 8.27 -15.20 2.20
N LEU A 61 9.50 -14.99 2.67
CA LEU A 61 9.79 -14.07 3.77
C LEU A 61 9.47 -12.62 3.37
N GLY A 62 9.78 -12.25 2.14
CA GLY A 62 9.39 -10.96 1.57
C GLY A 62 7.87 -10.74 1.58
N GLY A 63 7.10 -11.73 1.13
CA GLY A 63 5.63 -11.70 1.17
C GLY A 63 5.10 -11.60 2.60
N LEU A 64 5.75 -12.28 3.57
CA LEU A 64 5.38 -12.20 4.97
C LEU A 64 5.61 -10.79 5.53
N LEU A 65 6.73 -10.16 5.17
CA LEU A 65 7.00 -8.76 5.53
C LEU A 65 5.98 -7.81 4.90
N HIS A 66 5.63 -8.00 3.63
CA HIS A 66 4.56 -7.22 3.00
C HIS A 66 3.23 -7.39 3.73
N TRP A 67 2.93 -8.59 4.21
CA TRP A 67 1.71 -8.86 4.96
C TRP A 67 1.64 -8.03 6.24
N PHE A 68 2.76 -7.95 6.99
CA PHE A 68 2.86 -7.07 8.14
C PHE A 68 2.71 -5.59 7.77
N VAL A 69 3.36 -5.13 6.70
CA VAL A 69 3.27 -3.74 6.24
C VAL A 69 1.82 -3.36 5.92
N TYR A 70 1.10 -4.19 5.16
CA TYR A 70 -0.29 -3.90 4.81
C TYR A 70 -1.24 -4.02 6.00
N GLY A 71 -1.03 -4.97 6.92
CA GLY A 71 -1.82 -5.08 8.14
C GLY A 71 -1.63 -3.87 9.06
N TRP A 72 -0.38 -3.43 9.21
CA TRP A 72 -0.02 -2.23 9.98
C TRP A 72 -0.59 -0.96 9.35
N GLY A 73 -0.53 -0.85 8.02
CA GLY A 73 -1.16 0.23 7.25
C GLY A 73 -2.69 0.23 7.40
N ALA A 74 -3.34 -0.93 7.28
CA ALA A 74 -4.78 -1.05 7.47
C ALA A 74 -5.19 -0.60 8.88
N TYR A 75 -4.50 -1.08 9.91
CA TYR A 75 -4.76 -0.67 11.30
C TYR A 75 -4.59 0.84 11.51
N GLY A 76 -3.49 1.41 11.03
CA GLY A 76 -3.22 2.85 11.15
C GLY A 76 -4.27 3.70 10.42
N LEU A 77 -4.70 3.31 9.21
CA LEU A 77 -5.75 3.98 8.43
C LEU A 77 -7.14 3.79 9.05
N MET A 78 -7.45 2.61 9.59
CA MET A 78 -8.71 2.34 10.28
C MET A 78 -8.85 3.24 11.49
N HIS A 79 -7.80 3.41 12.29
CA HIS A 79 -7.88 4.18 13.53
C HIS A 79 -7.36 5.61 13.41
N GLY A 80 -7.06 6.09 12.20
CA GLY A 80 -6.60 7.46 11.96
C GLY A 80 -5.32 7.83 12.72
N LYS A 81 -4.38 6.88 12.87
CA LYS A 81 -3.19 7.06 13.72
C LYS A 81 -2.15 7.96 13.05
N SER A 82 -1.86 9.12 13.65
CA SER A 82 -0.92 10.12 13.11
C SER A 82 0.51 9.59 12.88
N TRP A 83 0.94 8.58 13.64
CA TRP A 83 2.25 7.96 13.46
C TRP A 83 2.41 7.26 12.10
N LEU A 84 1.32 6.94 11.39
CA LEU A 84 1.36 6.22 10.11
C LEU A 84 1.91 7.09 8.97
N TRP A 85 1.70 8.41 9.05
CA TRP A 85 2.01 9.36 7.97
C TRP A 85 3.41 9.19 7.35
N PRO A 86 4.51 9.25 8.13
CA PRO A 86 5.85 9.22 7.54
C PRO A 86 6.15 7.84 6.91
N TRP A 87 5.64 6.76 7.51
CA TRP A 87 5.85 5.39 7.01
C TRP A 87 5.07 5.11 5.73
N MET A 88 3.84 5.60 5.65
CA MET A 88 3.02 5.46 4.45
C MET A 88 3.67 6.20 3.28
N GLY A 89 4.15 7.43 3.50
CA GLY A 89 4.89 8.19 2.51
C GLY A 89 6.17 7.47 2.06
N LEU A 90 6.97 6.97 3.02
CA LEU A 90 8.21 6.26 2.74
C LEU A 90 7.98 4.98 1.93
N TYR A 91 6.98 4.17 2.32
CA TYR A 91 6.67 2.93 1.63
C TYR A 91 6.19 3.19 0.20
N VAL A 92 5.29 4.15 -0.02
CA VAL A 92 4.83 4.49 -1.37
C VAL A 92 5.98 5.03 -2.24
N ALA A 93 6.89 5.83 -1.67
CA ALA A 93 8.10 6.28 -2.38
C ALA A 93 9.03 5.11 -2.72
N GLN A 94 9.18 4.13 -1.81
CA GLN A 94 9.96 2.91 -2.06
C GLN A 94 9.35 2.06 -3.18
N VAL A 95 8.02 1.97 -3.26
CA VAL A 95 7.33 1.29 -4.38
C VAL A 95 7.60 2.02 -5.69
N ALA A 96 7.49 3.35 -5.72
CA ALA A 96 7.81 4.15 -6.90
C ALA A 96 9.25 3.93 -7.39
N LEU A 97 10.21 3.94 -6.46
CA LEU A 97 11.61 3.64 -6.76
C LEU A 97 11.78 2.21 -7.28
N SER A 98 11.09 1.24 -6.69
CA SER A 98 11.14 -0.16 -7.14
C SER A 98 10.67 -0.33 -8.59
N MET A 99 9.62 0.40 -9.01
CA MET A 99 9.15 0.39 -10.39
C MET A 99 10.21 0.94 -11.37
N LEU A 100 10.90 2.02 -10.97
CA LEU A 100 11.99 2.58 -11.77
C LEU A 100 13.19 1.63 -11.86
N LEU A 101 13.64 1.10 -10.71
CA LEU A 101 14.79 0.21 -10.66
C LEU A 101 14.53 -1.08 -11.43
N TRP A 102 13.37 -1.70 -11.26
CA TRP A 102 13.01 -2.90 -12.03
C TRP A 102 12.98 -2.61 -13.53
N SER A 103 12.39 -1.48 -13.94
CA SER A 103 12.28 -1.11 -15.35
C SER A 103 13.62 -0.83 -16.03
N LEU A 104 14.65 -0.46 -15.26
CA LEU A 104 15.98 -0.11 -15.75
C LEU A 104 17.00 -1.25 -15.62
N LEU A 105 16.91 -2.04 -14.55
CA LEU A 105 17.95 -2.98 -14.16
C LEU A 105 17.59 -4.44 -14.44
N ALA A 106 16.31 -4.77 -14.64
CA ALA A 106 15.94 -6.14 -14.98
C ALA A 106 16.39 -6.48 -16.41
N ASP A 107 16.81 -7.74 -16.62
CA ASP A 107 17.27 -8.25 -17.93
C ASP A 107 16.26 -8.04 -19.08
N ARG A 108 14.98 -7.87 -18.74
CA ARG A 108 13.88 -7.57 -19.67
C ARG A 108 13.11 -6.29 -19.29
N GLY A 109 13.78 -5.35 -18.64
CA GLY A 109 13.19 -4.08 -18.23
C GLY A 109 12.70 -3.27 -19.43
N PRO A 110 11.47 -2.73 -19.43
CA PRO A 110 10.91 -1.97 -20.55
C PRO A 110 11.53 -0.57 -20.74
N GLY A 111 12.55 -0.21 -19.95
CA GLY A 111 13.32 1.04 -20.09
C GLY A 111 12.76 2.20 -19.26
N LEU A 112 13.43 3.36 -19.32
CA LEU A 112 13.15 4.50 -18.45
C LEU A 112 11.73 5.06 -18.60
N VAL A 113 11.25 5.20 -19.84
CA VAL A 113 9.94 5.81 -20.11
C VAL A 113 8.81 4.97 -19.51
N ALA A 114 8.84 3.65 -19.71
CA ALA A 114 7.86 2.74 -19.14
C ALA A 114 7.92 2.75 -17.60
N GLY A 115 9.13 2.78 -17.02
CA GLY A 115 9.33 2.88 -15.59
C GLY A 115 8.74 4.16 -15.00
N MET A 116 8.95 5.30 -15.66
CA MET A 116 8.37 6.59 -15.24
C MET A 116 6.84 6.58 -15.30
N ILE A 117 6.25 5.99 -16.34
CA ILE A 117 4.79 5.83 -16.46
C ILE A 117 4.26 4.97 -15.31
N ALA A 118 4.92 3.85 -15.00
CA ALA A 118 4.53 2.96 -13.91
C ALA A 118 4.71 3.60 -12.52
N ALA A 119 5.79 4.37 -12.32
CA ALA A 119 6.10 5.02 -11.04
C ALA A 119 5.26 6.27 -10.78
N ALA A 120 4.82 6.98 -11.82
CA ALA A 120 4.08 8.24 -11.72
C ALA A 120 2.88 8.22 -10.74
N PRO A 121 1.95 7.24 -10.76
CA PRO A 121 0.84 7.21 -9.80
C PRO A 121 1.32 7.09 -8.35
N PHE A 122 2.38 6.33 -8.09
CA PHE A 122 2.96 6.18 -6.75
C PHE A 122 3.70 7.44 -6.30
N ILE A 123 4.45 8.09 -7.19
CA ILE A 123 5.07 9.39 -6.91
C ILE A 123 4.00 10.42 -6.54
N GLY A 124 2.94 10.51 -7.35
CA GLY A 124 1.81 11.42 -7.09
C GLY A 124 1.15 11.14 -5.74
N LEU A 125 0.93 9.88 -5.40
CA LEU A 125 0.37 9.48 -4.11
C LEU A 125 1.30 9.81 -2.93
N ALA A 126 2.60 9.56 -3.07
CA ALA A 126 3.59 9.92 -2.06
C ALA A 126 3.59 11.43 -1.80
N ILE A 127 3.58 12.24 -2.86
CA ILE A 127 3.47 13.71 -2.75
C ILE A 127 2.16 14.11 -2.06
N LEU A 128 1.02 13.52 -2.46
CA LEU A 128 -0.29 13.80 -1.88
C LEU A 128 -0.33 13.53 -0.36
N ILE A 129 0.28 12.42 0.08
CA ILE A 129 0.40 12.06 1.50
C ILE A 129 1.20 13.13 2.28
N HIS A 130 2.27 13.68 1.68
CA HIS A 130 3.09 14.70 2.34
C HIS A 130 2.43 16.09 2.33
N ILE A 131 1.68 16.43 1.27
CA ILE A 131 0.93 17.70 1.22
C ILE A 131 -0.28 17.67 2.16
N ARG A 132 -0.92 16.52 2.33
CA ARG A 132 -2.10 16.34 3.20
C ARG A 132 -1.86 15.27 4.28
N PRO A 133 -0.94 15.52 5.23
CA PRO A 133 -0.52 14.54 6.24
C PRO A 133 -1.66 14.11 7.17
N SER A 134 -2.67 14.95 7.34
CA SER A 134 -3.85 14.69 8.18
C SER A 134 -5.06 14.14 7.41
N GLY A 135 -4.98 13.98 6.08
CA GLY A 135 -6.15 13.63 5.26
C GLY A 135 -6.76 12.25 5.52
N TYR A 136 -6.07 11.39 6.27
CA TYR A 136 -6.56 10.07 6.71
C TYR A 136 -6.96 10.03 8.20
N ILE A 137 -6.69 11.10 8.95
CA ILE A 137 -7.09 11.22 10.35
C ILE A 137 -8.60 11.49 10.36
N ARG A 138 -9.33 10.75 11.21
CA ARG A 138 -10.77 10.96 11.34
C ARG A 138 -11.03 12.27 12.09
N VAL A 139 -11.80 13.18 11.51
CA VAL A 139 -12.29 14.37 12.20
C VAL A 139 -13.60 14.00 12.89
N ASP A 140 -13.70 14.16 14.21
CA ASP A 140 -14.94 13.87 14.94
C ASP A 140 -16.05 14.80 14.45
N VAL A 141 -17.11 14.24 13.85
CA VAL A 141 -18.25 15.00 13.32
C VAL A 141 -19.34 15.23 14.38
N ASP A 142 -19.17 14.67 15.58
CA ASP A 142 -20.15 14.74 16.67
C ASP A 142 -19.80 15.80 17.74
N LYS A 143 -19.06 16.85 17.36
CA LYS A 143 -18.81 18.03 18.21
C LYS A 143 -19.48 19.28 17.62
N ASP A 144 -20.77 19.19 17.29
CA ASP A 144 -21.63 20.35 17.05
C ASP A 144 -23.05 20.05 17.59
#